data_AF-A0A7Y6PW44-F1
#
_entry.id   AF-A0A7Y6PW44-F1
#
_cell.length_a   1.000
_cell.length_b   1.000
_cell.length_c   1.000
_cell.angle_alpha   90.00
_cell.angle_beta   90.00
_cell.angle_gamma   90.00
#
_symmetry.space_group_name_H-M   'P 1'
#
loop_
_entity.id
_entity.type
_entity.pdbx_description
1 polymer ?
#
loop_
_entity_poly.entity_id
_entity_poly.type
_entity_poly.pdbx_seq_one_letter_code
_entity_poly.pdbx_strand_id
1 'polypeptide(L)'
;MRSSLLILVALAGCIVGSGADPEPGSLAATWGPYDPQPGHPTLDERDEFVDEISGYAREAEATYGAPAAAITAMASNECGFGFTKIALNANNLFGFKWTSYEAAGGRGYYVLADQPDDDPNNKYIVFEDRRDAVLYVAQRLANTSRYKPTTDRYKSDIGDGVDVKTAANRWITGIAAAGYNPYASYPTTTIKFMNNYRAPSATFSPTYNLYRYSPADPPGTVWISIDSPTSGSVVSGDTTITSTTGGGAVSSVRFATRAMGATSWYDLGEDATAPFSKTWATDPWVPDGSYQIKAEAWNGGVLRATEVITVTVANQ
;
A
#
# COMPACT_ATOMS: atom_id res chain seq x y z
N MET A 1 36.12 1.66 -11.57
CA MET A 1 35.14 1.27 -12.61
C MET A 1 33.74 1.53 -12.05
N ARG A 2 33.06 2.57 -12.52
CA ARG A 2 31.71 2.93 -12.06
C ARG A 2 30.71 2.14 -12.91
N SER A 3 30.24 1.00 -12.42
CA SER A 3 29.09 0.31 -13.03
C SER A 3 27.86 1.18 -12.84
N SER A 4 27.49 1.93 -13.88
CA SER A 4 26.19 2.54 -14.01
C SER A 4 25.18 1.41 -14.26
N LEU A 5 24.41 1.05 -13.23
CA LEU A 5 23.20 0.24 -13.41
C LEU A 5 22.22 1.13 -14.19
N LEU A 6 22.26 1.07 -15.53
CA LEU A 6 21.25 1.67 -16.39
C LEU A 6 19.96 0.87 -16.19
N ILE A 7 19.03 1.42 -15.40
CA ILE A 7 17.65 0.96 -15.41
C ILE A 7 16.99 1.70 -16.58
N LEU A 8 16.95 1.05 -17.75
CA LEU A 8 16.14 1.50 -18.87
C LEU A 8 14.70 1.07 -18.57
N VAL A 9 13.94 1.93 -17.89
CA VAL A 9 12.48 1.78 -17.78
C VAL A 9 11.88 2.44 -19.01
N ALA A 10 11.37 1.64 -19.95
CA ALA A 10 10.55 2.15 -21.04
C ALA A 10 9.24 2.69 -20.46
N LEU A 11 9.01 4.00 -20.58
CA LEU A 11 7.71 4.60 -20.27
C LEU A 11 6.76 4.31 -21.44
N ALA A 12 5.69 3.56 -21.16
CA ALA A 12 4.47 3.62 -21.95
C ALA A 12 3.92 5.05 -21.84
N GLY A 13 4.06 5.81 -22.93
CA GLY A 13 3.41 7.11 -23.06
C GLY A 13 1.91 6.91 -23.11
N CYS A 14 1.20 7.37 -22.08
CA CYS A 14 -0.26 7.36 -22.01
C CYS A 14 -0.84 8.18 -23.18
N ILE A 15 -1.35 7.53 -24.22
CA ILE A 15 -2.21 8.17 -25.23
C ILE A 15 -3.64 8.09 -24.69
N VAL A 16 -4.22 9.25 -24.39
CA VAL A 16 -5.65 9.40 -24.10
C VAL A 16 -6.39 9.32 -25.44
N GLY A 17 -6.99 8.18 -25.73
CA GLY A 17 -7.93 8.03 -26.83
C GLY A 17 -9.32 8.54 -26.44
N SER A 18 -9.76 9.63 -27.05
CA SER A 18 -11.12 10.16 -26.94
C SER A 18 -12.11 9.29 -27.70
N GLY A 19 -13.17 8.87 -27.01
CA GLY A 19 -14.51 8.48 -27.48
C GLY A 19 -14.71 7.89 -28.88
N ALA A 20 -14.98 6.57 -28.92
CA ALA A 20 -16.12 5.93 -29.60
C ALA A 20 -15.98 4.41 -29.43
N ASP A 21 -17.07 3.71 -29.11
CA ASP A 21 -17.09 2.24 -29.01
C ASP A 21 -16.75 1.58 -30.35
N PRO A 22 -15.82 0.60 -30.42
CA PRO A 22 -15.53 -0.07 -31.68
C PRO A 22 -16.42 -1.31 -31.91
N GLU A 23 -16.95 -1.38 -33.13
CA GLU A 23 -17.64 -2.54 -33.73
C GLU A 23 -16.79 -3.84 -33.68
N PRO A 24 -17.43 -5.02 -33.60
CA PRO A 24 -16.74 -6.29 -33.38
C PRO A 24 -16.22 -6.85 -34.70
N GLY A 25 -14.94 -6.60 -35.00
CA GLY A 25 -14.26 -7.18 -36.16
C GLY A 25 -12.74 -7.14 -36.06
N SER A 26 -12.15 -8.26 -35.64
CA SER A 26 -10.78 -8.71 -35.97
C SER A 26 -9.63 -7.70 -35.78
N LEU A 27 -9.16 -7.54 -34.55
CA LEU A 27 -7.78 -7.14 -34.28
C LEU A 27 -7.26 -8.01 -33.14
N ALA A 28 -6.40 -8.99 -33.44
CA ALA A 28 -5.47 -9.46 -32.43
C ALA A 28 -4.65 -8.24 -32.03
N ALA A 29 -5.00 -7.59 -30.91
CA ALA A 29 -4.37 -6.36 -30.50
C ALA A 29 -2.86 -6.61 -30.39
N THR A 30 -2.07 -5.86 -31.17
CA THR A 30 -0.61 -5.85 -31.09
C THR A 30 -0.22 -5.37 -29.68
N TRP A 31 0.04 -6.32 -28.79
CA TRP A 31 0.52 -6.09 -27.44
C TRP A 31 2.02 -5.81 -27.48
N GLY A 32 2.41 -4.54 -27.38
CA GLY A 32 3.80 -4.12 -27.39
C GLY A 32 4.62 -4.71 -26.23
N PRO A 33 5.95 -4.73 -26.33
CA PRO A 33 6.84 -5.38 -25.35
C PRO A 33 6.76 -4.77 -23.95
N TYR A 34 6.45 -3.47 -23.88
CA TYR A 34 6.40 -2.70 -22.63
C TYR A 34 5.00 -2.22 -22.27
N ASP A 35 4.02 -2.44 -23.15
CA ASP A 35 2.66 -1.97 -22.92
C ASP A 35 1.94 -2.89 -21.93
N PRO A 36 1.00 -2.36 -21.15
CA PRO A 36 0.02 -3.18 -20.46
C PRO A 36 -0.75 -4.06 -21.45
N GLN A 37 -1.17 -5.23 -20.99
CA GLN A 37 -2.02 -6.14 -21.76
C GLN A 37 -3.24 -5.37 -22.31
N PRO A 38 -3.54 -5.48 -23.62
CA PRO A 38 -4.71 -4.81 -24.20
C PRO A 38 -6.00 -5.15 -23.44
N GLY A 39 -6.79 -4.13 -23.13
CA GLY A 39 -7.99 -4.25 -22.30
C GLY A 39 -7.76 -4.09 -20.79
N HIS A 40 -6.50 -4.05 -20.35
CA HIS A 40 -6.13 -3.95 -18.94
C HIS A 40 -5.17 -2.78 -18.67
N PRO A 41 -5.08 -2.29 -17.42
CA PRO A 41 -5.97 -2.60 -16.31
C PRO A 41 -7.30 -1.85 -16.39
N THR A 42 -8.38 -2.53 -16.00
CA THR A 42 -9.66 -1.93 -15.61
C THR A 42 -9.50 -1.10 -14.32
N LEU A 43 -10.53 -0.33 -13.92
CA LEU A 43 -10.46 0.46 -12.68
C LEU A 43 -10.41 -0.41 -11.42
N ASP A 44 -11.13 -1.54 -11.42
CA ASP A 44 -11.15 -2.44 -10.27
C ASP A 44 -9.81 -3.17 -10.13
N GLU A 45 -9.20 -3.58 -11.25
CA GLU A 45 -7.85 -4.15 -11.24
C GLU A 45 -6.79 -3.15 -10.75
N ARG A 46 -6.97 -1.83 -10.99
CA ARG A 46 -6.10 -0.81 -10.41
C ARG A 46 -6.24 -0.74 -8.88
N ASP A 47 -7.47 -0.84 -8.38
CA ASP A 47 -7.73 -0.83 -6.94
C ASP A 47 -7.16 -2.07 -6.27
N GLU A 48 -7.40 -3.27 -6.84
CA GLU A 48 -6.85 -4.54 -6.34
C GLU A 48 -5.32 -4.52 -6.32
N PHE A 49 -4.70 -4.05 -7.41
CA PHE A 49 -3.24 -3.92 -7.47
C PHE A 49 -2.72 -2.94 -6.40
N VAL A 50 -3.38 -1.79 -6.22
CA VAL A 50 -2.93 -0.81 -5.22
C VAL A 50 -3.14 -1.31 -3.80
N ASP A 51 -4.22 -2.03 -3.52
CA ASP A 51 -4.46 -2.64 -2.21
C ASP A 51 -3.35 -3.66 -1.88
N GLU A 52 -3.09 -4.59 -2.80
CA GLU A 52 -2.02 -5.58 -2.67
C GLU A 52 -0.64 -4.93 -2.48
N ILE A 53 -0.23 -4.09 -3.44
CA ILE A 53 1.13 -3.54 -3.46
C ILE A 53 1.37 -2.54 -2.34
N SER A 54 0.36 -1.77 -1.94
CA SER A 54 0.50 -0.85 -0.81
C SER A 54 0.72 -1.61 0.51
N GLY A 55 0.14 -2.81 0.67
CA GLY A 55 0.43 -3.70 1.79
C GLY A 55 1.92 -4.08 1.88
N TYR A 56 2.50 -4.56 0.77
CA TYR A 56 3.92 -4.90 0.70
C TYR A 56 4.82 -3.66 0.83
N ALA A 57 4.41 -2.54 0.25
CA ALA A 57 5.17 -1.30 0.28
C ALA A 57 5.20 -0.70 1.69
N ARG A 58 4.12 -0.83 2.47
CA ARG A 58 4.09 -0.47 3.90
C ARG A 58 5.03 -1.34 4.71
N GLU A 59 5.07 -2.64 4.45
CA GLU A 59 6.05 -3.53 5.08
C GLU A 59 7.49 -3.11 4.74
N ALA A 60 7.73 -2.76 3.47
CA ALA A 60 9.03 -2.33 2.99
C ALA A 60 9.45 -0.98 3.58
N GLU A 61 8.52 -0.04 3.72
CA GLU A 61 8.75 1.24 4.39
C GLU A 61 9.05 1.04 5.87
N ALA A 62 8.25 0.24 6.55
CA ALA A 62 8.46 -0.12 7.94
C ALA A 62 9.86 -0.75 8.17
N THR A 63 10.32 -1.60 7.24
CA THR A 63 11.59 -2.33 7.36
C THR A 63 12.81 -1.51 6.92
N TYR A 64 12.71 -0.78 5.81
CA TYR A 64 13.84 -0.13 5.14
C TYR A 64 13.73 1.40 5.09
N GLY A 65 12.52 1.93 5.28
CA GLY A 65 12.15 3.35 5.26
C GLY A 65 12.11 4.00 3.88
N ALA A 66 11.94 3.22 2.82
CA ALA A 66 11.55 3.75 1.52
C ALA A 66 10.02 3.98 1.52
N PRO A 67 9.51 5.18 1.17
CA PRO A 67 8.09 5.53 1.31
C PRO A 67 7.16 4.58 0.54
N ALA A 68 6.20 3.98 1.23
CA ALA A 68 5.20 3.08 0.68
C ALA A 68 4.38 3.74 -0.43
N ALA A 69 3.99 5.00 -0.23
CA ALA A 69 3.29 5.81 -1.23
C ALA A 69 4.07 5.88 -2.56
N ALA A 70 5.39 6.12 -2.47
CA ALA A 70 6.24 6.25 -3.65
C ALA A 70 6.51 4.88 -4.29
N ILE A 71 6.83 3.86 -3.50
CA ILE A 71 7.07 2.50 -4.01
C ILE A 71 5.83 1.95 -4.74
N THR A 72 4.63 2.16 -4.18
CA THR A 72 3.36 1.78 -4.83
C THR A 72 3.17 2.54 -6.13
N ALA A 73 3.42 3.85 -6.15
CA ALA A 73 3.29 4.67 -7.35
C ALA A 73 4.28 4.28 -8.45
N MET A 74 5.53 3.95 -8.07
CA MET A 74 6.54 3.44 -8.97
C MET A 74 6.08 2.14 -9.61
N ALA A 75 5.61 1.17 -8.81
CA ALA A 75 5.08 -0.08 -9.34
C ALA A 75 3.88 0.15 -10.29
N SER A 76 2.89 0.96 -9.90
CA SER A 76 1.75 1.29 -10.75
C SER A 76 2.16 1.90 -12.10
N ASN A 77 3.11 2.83 -12.07
CA ASN A 77 3.63 3.50 -13.26
C ASN A 77 4.47 2.57 -14.15
N GLU A 78 5.33 1.75 -13.57
CA GLU A 78 6.36 0.99 -14.29
C GLU A 78 5.85 -0.32 -14.87
N CYS A 79 4.85 -0.95 -14.25
CA CYS A 79 4.26 -2.19 -14.77
C CYS A 79 2.80 -2.09 -15.18
N GLY A 80 2.25 -0.87 -15.26
CA GLY A 80 0.86 -0.65 -15.65
C GLY A 80 -0.11 -1.43 -14.77
N PHE A 81 0.08 -1.34 -13.46
CA PHE A 81 -0.67 -2.12 -12.46
C PHE A 81 -0.56 -3.65 -12.64
N GLY A 82 0.61 -4.12 -13.05
CA GLY A 82 0.94 -5.55 -13.12
C GLY A 82 0.63 -6.22 -14.45
N PHE A 83 0.21 -5.47 -15.47
CA PHE A 83 -0.23 -6.01 -16.77
C PHE A 83 0.82 -5.94 -17.88
N THR A 84 2.04 -5.47 -17.62
CA THR A 84 3.14 -5.62 -18.58
C THR A 84 3.60 -7.08 -18.65
N LYS A 85 4.19 -7.49 -19.79
CA LYS A 85 4.73 -8.85 -19.98
C LYS A 85 5.73 -9.22 -18.87
N ILE A 86 6.58 -8.28 -18.48
CA ILE A 86 7.59 -8.51 -17.45
C ILE A 86 6.95 -8.73 -16.07
N ALA A 87 5.92 -7.96 -15.71
CA ALA A 87 5.23 -8.16 -14.44
C ALA A 87 4.44 -9.48 -14.42
N LEU A 88 3.75 -9.82 -15.50
CA LEU A 88 2.97 -11.06 -15.61
C LEU A 88 3.84 -12.32 -15.60
N ASN A 89 5.01 -12.29 -16.25
CA ASN A 89 5.84 -13.49 -16.42
C ASN A 89 6.99 -13.61 -15.41
N ALA A 90 7.35 -12.54 -14.71
CA ALA A 90 8.52 -12.51 -13.85
C ALA A 90 8.28 -11.88 -12.46
N ASN A 91 7.03 -11.50 -12.14
CA ASN A 91 6.69 -10.74 -10.93
C ASN A 91 7.49 -9.43 -10.78
N ASN A 92 8.09 -8.94 -11.87
CA ASN A 92 9.04 -7.84 -11.83
C ASN A 92 8.33 -6.52 -12.14
N LEU A 93 7.81 -5.91 -11.08
CA LEU A 93 6.99 -4.69 -11.13
C LEU A 93 7.76 -3.43 -11.53
N PHE A 94 9.09 -3.48 -11.47
CA PHE A 94 9.98 -2.31 -11.60
C PHE A 94 10.96 -2.43 -12.77
N GLY A 95 10.78 -3.42 -13.64
CA GLY A 95 11.64 -3.66 -14.80
C GLY A 95 13.13 -3.86 -14.46
N PHE A 96 13.45 -4.42 -13.28
CA PHE A 96 14.85 -4.59 -12.86
C PHE A 96 15.57 -5.59 -13.78
N LYS A 97 16.59 -5.10 -14.48
CA LYS A 97 17.41 -5.89 -15.40
C LYS A 97 18.25 -6.91 -14.63
N TRP A 98 18.38 -8.11 -15.19
CA TRP A 98 19.28 -9.14 -14.70
C TRP A 98 20.65 -8.96 -15.36
N THR A 99 21.71 -8.89 -14.55
CA THR A 99 23.09 -8.73 -15.05
C THR A 99 24.02 -9.86 -14.62
N SER A 100 23.82 -10.41 -13.42
CA SER A 100 24.44 -11.64 -12.94
C SER A 100 23.57 -12.28 -11.86
N TYR A 101 23.84 -13.54 -11.53
CA TYR A 101 23.14 -14.26 -10.47
C TYR A 101 23.32 -13.59 -9.10
N GLU A 102 24.55 -13.17 -8.78
CA GLU A 102 24.90 -12.47 -7.55
C GLU A 102 24.24 -11.09 -7.49
N ALA A 103 24.27 -10.35 -8.60
CA ALA A 103 23.63 -9.04 -8.69
C ALA A 103 22.10 -9.14 -8.59
N ALA A 104 21.50 -10.28 -8.93
CA ALA A 104 20.07 -10.56 -8.76
C ALA A 104 19.72 -11.15 -7.38
N GLY A 105 20.69 -11.26 -6.48
CA GLY A 105 20.48 -11.85 -5.15
C GLY A 105 20.11 -13.33 -5.22
N GLY A 106 20.70 -14.06 -6.17
CA GLY A 106 20.46 -15.48 -6.37
C GLY A 106 19.21 -15.83 -7.20
N ARG A 107 18.60 -14.84 -7.86
CA ARG A 107 17.41 -15.03 -8.70
C ARG A 107 17.74 -15.37 -10.15
N GLY A 108 16.82 -16.09 -10.79
CA GLY A 108 16.83 -16.36 -12.23
C GLY A 108 16.44 -15.14 -13.07
N TYR A 109 16.27 -15.36 -14.37
CA TYR A 109 15.87 -14.32 -15.32
C TYR A 109 14.77 -14.76 -16.27
N TYR A 110 14.01 -13.79 -16.75
CA TYR A 110 13.06 -13.86 -17.86
C TYR A 110 13.64 -13.10 -19.05
N VAL A 111 13.41 -13.60 -20.27
CA VAL A 111 13.83 -12.96 -21.51
C VAL A 111 12.62 -12.35 -22.20
N LEU A 112 12.62 -11.03 -22.39
CA LEU A 112 11.62 -10.34 -23.20
C LEU A 112 11.99 -10.47 -24.68
N ALA A 113 11.38 -11.44 -25.37
CA ALA A 113 11.78 -11.84 -26.72
C ALA A 113 11.48 -10.79 -27.81
N ASP A 114 10.49 -9.94 -27.60
CA ASP A 114 10.04 -8.90 -28.53
C ASP A 114 10.52 -7.49 -28.14
N GLN A 115 11.58 -7.42 -27.34
CA GLN A 115 12.23 -6.16 -26.98
C GLN A 115 12.89 -5.51 -28.21
N PRO A 116 12.82 -4.17 -28.37
CA PRO A 116 13.51 -3.47 -29.45
C PRO A 116 15.03 -3.69 -29.45
N ASP A 117 15.63 -3.81 -30.64
CA ASP A 117 17.07 -4.09 -30.82
C ASP A 117 18.00 -2.99 -30.24
N ASP A 118 17.49 -1.77 -30.07
CA ASP A 118 18.21 -0.64 -29.47
C ASP A 118 18.29 -0.69 -27.93
N ASP A 119 17.53 -1.59 -27.28
CA ASP A 119 17.78 -2.04 -25.91
C ASP A 119 18.31 -3.49 -25.95
N PRO A 120 19.64 -3.71 -25.95
CA PRO A 120 20.19 -5.05 -26.16
C PRO A 120 20.11 -5.96 -24.91
N ASN A 121 19.82 -5.42 -23.72
CA ASN A 121 19.72 -6.25 -22.52
C ASN A 121 18.25 -6.62 -22.27
N ASN A 122 17.81 -7.75 -22.82
CA ASN A 122 16.43 -8.23 -22.69
C ASN A 122 16.20 -9.16 -21.50
N LYS A 123 17.17 -9.30 -20.58
CA LYS A 123 17.05 -10.13 -19.38
C LYS A 123 16.56 -9.33 -18.19
N TYR A 124 15.51 -9.82 -17.55
CA TYR A 124 14.89 -9.23 -16.37
C TYR A 124 14.90 -10.22 -15.21
N ILE A 125 15.08 -9.74 -13.98
CA ILE A 125 15.05 -10.59 -12.79
C ILE A 125 13.66 -11.25 -12.67
N VAL A 126 13.62 -12.54 -12.33
CA VAL A 126 12.40 -13.23 -11.90
C VAL A 126 12.32 -13.20 -10.38
N PHE A 127 11.26 -12.60 -9.85
CA PHE A 127 10.96 -12.60 -8.42
C PHE A 127 10.03 -13.76 -8.07
N GLU A 128 10.14 -14.26 -6.83
CA GLU A 128 9.30 -15.34 -6.33
C GLU A 128 7.82 -14.96 -6.40
N ASP A 129 7.51 -13.76 -5.91
CA ASP A 129 6.20 -13.13 -5.98
C ASP A 129 6.34 -11.59 -6.04
N ARG A 130 5.20 -10.90 -6.08
CA ARG A 130 5.15 -9.43 -6.11
C ARG A 130 5.70 -8.79 -4.83
N ARG A 131 5.56 -9.46 -3.68
CA ARG A 131 6.08 -9.01 -2.38
C ARG A 131 7.60 -9.02 -2.38
N ASP A 132 8.22 -10.07 -2.91
CA ASP A 132 9.67 -10.20 -3.09
C ASP A 132 10.22 -9.06 -3.95
N ALA A 133 9.55 -8.74 -5.06
CA ALA A 133 9.94 -7.62 -5.92
C ALA A 133 9.91 -6.28 -5.18
N VAL A 134 8.83 -6.00 -4.44
CA VAL A 134 8.67 -4.76 -3.65
C VAL A 134 9.75 -4.64 -2.58
N LEU A 135 9.96 -5.68 -1.77
CA LEU A 135 10.96 -5.68 -0.70
C LEU A 135 12.38 -5.54 -1.24
N TYR A 136 12.71 -6.24 -2.33
CA TYR A 136 14.01 -6.16 -2.97
C TYR A 136 14.33 -4.75 -3.47
N VAL A 137 13.39 -4.11 -4.18
CA VAL A 137 13.60 -2.77 -4.72
C VAL A 137 13.67 -1.73 -3.61
N ALA A 138 12.77 -1.76 -2.64
CA ALA A 138 12.79 -0.86 -1.49
C ALA A 138 14.11 -0.99 -0.69
N GLN A 139 14.57 -2.22 -0.41
CA GLN A 139 15.85 -2.46 0.26
C GLN A 139 17.01 -1.81 -0.50
N ARG A 140 17.04 -1.94 -1.83
CA ARG A 140 18.11 -1.34 -2.66
C ARG A 140 18.07 0.17 -2.65
N LEU A 141 16.90 0.78 -2.77
CA LEU A 141 16.74 2.24 -2.73
C LEU A 141 17.05 2.82 -1.33
N ALA A 142 16.87 2.02 -0.28
CA ALA A 142 17.25 2.39 1.08
C ALA A 142 18.76 2.25 1.35
N ASN A 143 19.45 1.26 0.77
CA ASN A 143 20.78 0.88 1.23
C ASN A 143 21.92 1.14 0.23
N THR A 144 21.64 1.27 -1.06
CA THR A 144 22.68 1.58 -2.04
C THR A 144 23.20 2.99 -1.82
N SER A 145 24.52 3.19 -1.72
CA SER A 145 25.13 4.49 -1.37
C SER A 145 24.65 5.68 -2.23
N ARG A 146 24.26 5.40 -3.48
CA ARG A 146 23.67 6.37 -4.41
C ARG A 146 22.31 6.90 -3.95
N TYR A 147 21.43 6.04 -3.44
CA TYR A 147 20.04 6.35 -3.11
C TYR A 147 19.82 6.57 -1.61
N LYS A 148 20.68 5.97 -0.78
CA LYS A 148 20.60 6.02 0.68
C LYS A 148 20.44 7.44 1.25
N PRO A 149 21.17 8.48 0.80
CA PRO A 149 20.99 9.83 1.33
C PRO A 149 19.56 10.36 1.14
N THR A 150 18.92 10.04 0.01
CA THR A 150 17.53 10.44 -0.27
C THR A 150 16.57 9.71 0.67
N THR A 151 16.78 8.41 0.91
CA THR A 151 15.94 7.62 1.82
C THR A 151 16.14 8.02 3.29
N ASP A 152 17.37 8.29 3.71
CA ASP A 152 17.65 8.83 5.06
C ASP A 152 16.99 10.20 5.24
N ARG A 153 16.99 11.03 4.19
CA ARG A 153 16.31 12.33 4.23
C ARG A 153 14.80 12.18 4.43
N TYR A 154 14.18 11.22 3.75
CA TYR A 154 12.76 10.93 3.96
C TYR A 154 12.47 10.55 5.42
N LYS A 155 13.27 9.64 6.01
CA LYS A 155 13.13 9.26 7.43
C LYS A 155 13.26 10.46 8.37
N SER A 156 14.22 11.34 8.12
CA SER A 156 14.39 12.59 8.89
C SER A 156 13.16 13.49 8.74
N ASP A 157 12.73 13.73 7.51
CA ASP A 157 11.55 14.57 7.23
C ASP A 157 10.32 14.05 8.01
N ILE A 158 10.08 12.73 8.03
CA ILE A 158 8.98 12.14 8.82
C ILE A 158 9.19 12.33 10.33
N GLY A 159 10.39 12.05 10.86
CA GLY A 159 10.71 12.24 12.27
C GLY A 159 10.59 13.70 12.74
N ASP A 160 10.85 14.65 11.83
CA ASP A 160 10.76 16.10 12.06
C ASP A 160 9.34 16.65 11.84
N GLY A 161 8.36 15.81 11.50
CA GLY A 161 6.97 16.20 11.30
C GLY A 161 6.68 16.93 9.99
N VAL A 162 7.54 16.76 8.97
CA VAL A 162 7.26 17.26 7.62
C VAL A 162 6.05 16.53 7.04
N ASP A 163 5.15 17.29 6.41
CA ASP A 163 4.01 16.75 5.67
C ASP A 163 4.42 15.59 4.74
N VAL A 164 3.72 14.46 4.84
CA VAL A 164 4.09 13.22 4.14
C VAL A 164 4.12 13.42 2.62
N LYS A 165 3.18 14.19 2.07
CA LYS A 165 3.14 14.47 0.64
C LYS A 165 4.40 15.20 0.20
N THR A 166 4.83 16.18 0.99
CA THR A 166 6.08 16.92 0.78
C THR A 166 7.30 15.99 0.87
N ALA A 167 7.39 15.16 1.91
CA ALA A 167 8.51 14.26 2.13
C ALA A 167 8.63 13.20 1.00
N ALA A 168 7.53 12.55 0.63
CA ALA A 168 7.49 11.54 -0.43
C ALA A 168 7.79 12.14 -1.82
N ASN A 169 7.30 13.34 -2.12
CA ASN A 169 7.60 14.03 -3.38
C ASN A 169 9.08 14.43 -3.50
N ARG A 170 9.70 14.85 -2.39
CA ARG A 170 11.15 15.07 -2.35
C ARG A 170 11.91 13.76 -2.55
N TRP A 171 11.46 12.68 -1.93
CA TRP A 171 12.10 11.37 -2.08
C TRP A 171 12.11 10.92 -3.54
N ILE A 172 10.97 10.91 -4.24
CA ILE A 172 10.93 10.45 -5.65
C ILE A 172 11.79 11.34 -6.57
N THR A 173 11.79 12.65 -6.35
CA THR A 173 12.63 13.59 -7.08
C THR A 173 14.12 13.32 -6.82
N GLY A 174 14.49 13.07 -5.56
CA GLY A 174 15.86 12.77 -5.16
C GLY A 174 16.36 11.43 -5.69
N ILE A 175 15.51 10.40 -5.71
CA ILE A 175 15.85 9.07 -6.26
C ILE A 175 16.08 9.17 -7.78
N ALA A 176 15.23 9.89 -8.49
CA ALA A 176 15.42 10.15 -9.91
C ALA A 176 16.70 10.96 -10.18
N ALA A 177 16.94 12.05 -9.44
CA ALA A 177 18.15 12.86 -9.55
C ALA A 177 19.44 12.07 -9.22
N ALA A 178 19.34 11.07 -8.33
CA ALA A 178 20.42 10.14 -8.04
C ALA A 178 20.68 9.13 -9.18
N GLY A 179 19.87 9.13 -10.23
CA GLY A 179 20.04 8.30 -11.43
C GLY A 179 19.31 6.96 -11.37
N TYR A 180 18.12 6.91 -10.74
CA TYR A 180 17.23 5.76 -10.87
C TYR A 180 16.61 5.66 -12.26
N ASN A 181 16.10 6.77 -12.78
CA ASN A 181 15.51 6.85 -14.10
C ASN A 181 16.01 8.12 -14.81
N PRO A 182 16.53 8.01 -16.05
CA PRO A 182 17.11 9.15 -16.77
C PRO A 182 16.08 10.12 -17.35
N TYR A 183 14.80 9.74 -17.45
CA TYR A 183 13.77 10.58 -18.04
C TYR A 183 13.35 11.71 -17.08
N ALA A 184 13.50 12.95 -17.52
CA ALA A 184 13.12 14.14 -16.72
C ALA A 184 11.63 14.16 -16.34
N SER A 185 10.76 13.49 -17.10
CA SER A 185 9.33 13.37 -16.83
C SER A 185 9.00 12.37 -15.72
N TYR A 186 9.91 11.45 -15.37
CA TYR A 186 9.63 10.33 -14.48
C TYR A 186 9.12 10.77 -13.08
N PRO A 187 9.75 11.75 -12.38
CA PRO A 187 9.22 12.22 -11.10
C PRO A 187 7.81 12.79 -11.24
N THR A 188 7.59 13.63 -12.25
CA THR A 188 6.27 14.23 -12.51
C THR A 188 5.22 13.17 -12.76
N THR A 189 5.50 12.16 -13.58
CA THR A 189 4.57 11.06 -13.84
C THR A 189 4.30 10.25 -12.57
N THR A 190 5.32 9.86 -11.81
CA THR A 190 5.14 9.09 -10.59
C THR A 190 4.36 9.85 -9.51
N ILE A 191 4.58 11.17 -9.39
CA ILE A 191 3.82 12.04 -8.48
C ILE A 191 2.34 12.11 -8.90
N LYS A 192 2.03 12.04 -10.20
CA LYS A 192 0.63 11.97 -10.65
C LYS A 192 -0.09 10.72 -10.14
N PHE A 193 0.59 9.58 -10.13
CA PHE A 193 0.06 8.35 -9.51
C PHE A 193 -0.12 8.51 -8.01
N MET A 194 0.84 9.13 -7.30
CA MET A 194 0.68 9.39 -5.86
C MET A 194 -0.50 10.30 -5.54
N ASN A 195 -0.80 11.28 -6.39
CA ASN A 195 -1.95 12.17 -6.23
C ASN A 195 -3.29 11.47 -6.49
N ASN A 196 -3.36 10.62 -7.52
CA ASN A 196 -4.56 9.89 -7.90
C ASN A 196 -4.20 8.65 -8.74
N TYR A 197 -4.17 7.46 -8.15
CA TYR A 197 -3.77 6.26 -8.91
C TYR A 197 -4.84 5.81 -9.91
N ARG A 198 -6.14 6.02 -9.63
CA ARG A 198 -7.22 5.67 -10.56
C ARG A 198 -7.19 6.54 -11.82
N ALA A 199 -6.89 7.83 -11.67
CA ALA A 199 -6.74 8.79 -12.78
C ALA A 199 -5.50 9.69 -12.56
N PRO A 200 -4.29 9.20 -12.89
CA PRO A 200 -3.03 9.90 -12.63
C PRO A 200 -3.02 11.33 -13.17
N SER A 201 -2.98 12.30 -12.25
CA SER A 201 -2.98 13.73 -12.58
C SER A 201 -2.24 14.56 -11.54
N ALA A 202 -1.97 15.83 -11.85
CA ALA A 202 -1.36 16.75 -10.88
C ALA A 202 -2.33 17.09 -9.72
N THR A 203 -3.63 16.82 -9.89
CA THR A 203 -4.67 17.11 -8.91
C THR A 203 -4.71 16.01 -7.86
N PHE A 204 -4.58 16.41 -6.59
CA PHE A 204 -4.71 15.52 -5.45
C PHE A 204 -6.14 14.99 -5.32
N SER A 205 -6.28 13.68 -5.14
CA SER A 205 -7.57 13.01 -4.86
C SER A 205 -7.68 12.69 -3.36
N PRO A 206 -8.72 13.15 -2.65
CA PRO A 206 -8.93 12.75 -1.25
C PRO A 206 -9.19 11.23 -1.12
N THR A 207 -9.75 10.59 -2.15
CA THR A 207 -10.15 9.18 -2.11
C THR A 207 -9.07 8.23 -2.64
N TYR A 208 -8.38 8.63 -3.71
CA TYR A 208 -7.50 7.74 -4.50
C TYR A 208 -6.04 8.16 -4.47
N ASN A 209 -5.59 8.90 -3.46
CA ASN A 209 -4.18 9.21 -3.29
C ASN A 209 -3.43 8.04 -2.64
N LEU A 210 -2.15 7.90 -2.96
CA LEU A 210 -1.27 6.90 -2.36
C LEU A 210 -0.55 7.42 -1.11
N TYR A 211 -0.54 8.74 -0.87
CA TYR A 211 0.13 9.33 0.30
C TYR A 211 -0.43 8.79 1.62
N ARG A 212 -1.71 8.38 1.66
CA ARG A 212 -2.35 7.73 2.82
C ARG A 212 -1.67 6.45 3.30
N TYR A 213 -0.82 5.84 2.49
CA TYR A 213 -0.06 4.65 2.86
C TYR A 213 1.27 4.95 3.54
N SER A 214 1.65 6.23 3.62
CA SER A 214 2.85 6.69 4.29
C SER A 214 2.53 7.77 5.37
N PRO A 215 3.40 7.98 6.38
CA PRO A 215 4.43 7.03 6.75
C PRO A 215 3.78 5.70 7.16
N ALA A 216 4.39 4.59 6.78
CA ALA A 216 3.94 3.31 7.30
C ALA A 216 4.15 3.32 8.82
N ASP A 217 3.18 2.79 9.55
CA ASP A 217 3.40 2.55 10.96
C ASP A 217 4.66 1.68 11.13
N PRO A 218 5.48 1.91 12.17
CA PRO A 218 6.64 1.07 12.43
C PRO A 218 6.24 -0.42 12.39
N PRO A 219 7.11 -1.32 11.90
CA PRO A 219 6.74 -2.71 11.73
C PRO A 219 6.34 -3.30 13.08
N GLY A 220 5.14 -3.89 13.14
CA GLY A 220 4.55 -4.41 14.37
C GLY A 220 3.70 -3.40 15.15
N THR A 221 3.41 -2.21 14.61
CA THR A 221 2.38 -1.33 15.20
C THR A 221 1.01 -1.93 14.89
N VAL A 222 0.36 -2.44 15.93
CA VAL A 222 -0.97 -3.02 15.82
C VAL A 222 -1.99 -1.89 15.75
N TRP A 223 -3.02 -2.05 14.93
CA TRP A 223 -4.21 -1.23 14.95
C TRP A 223 -5.44 -2.09 15.30
N ILE A 224 -6.49 -1.44 15.78
CA ILE A 224 -7.82 -2.04 16.03
C ILE A 224 -8.91 -1.08 15.58
N SER A 225 -10.00 -1.62 15.03
CA SER A 225 -11.23 -0.92 14.67
C SER A 225 -12.41 -1.57 15.39
N ILE A 226 -13.42 -0.78 15.77
CA ILE A 226 -14.74 -1.30 16.15
C ILE A 226 -15.64 -1.14 14.93
N ASP A 227 -15.96 -2.26 14.29
CA ASP A 227 -16.64 -2.28 12.99
C ASP A 227 -18.16 -2.22 13.14
N SER A 228 -18.68 -2.75 14.26
CA SER A 228 -20.07 -2.67 14.65
C SER A 228 -20.17 -2.69 16.18
N PRO A 229 -21.07 -1.89 16.80
CA PRO A 229 -21.77 -0.77 16.18
C PRO A 229 -20.78 0.33 15.77
N THR A 230 -21.16 1.21 14.84
CA THR A 230 -20.33 2.38 14.49
C THR A 230 -20.57 3.54 15.45
N SER A 231 -19.59 4.44 15.59
CA SER A 231 -19.75 5.62 16.45
C SER A 231 -20.95 6.48 16.03
N GLY A 232 -21.80 6.85 17.00
CA GLY A 232 -23.05 7.57 16.83
C GLY A 232 -24.28 6.67 16.69
N SER A 233 -24.12 5.35 16.61
CA SER A 233 -25.24 4.41 16.48
C SER A 233 -26.13 4.40 17.72
N VAL A 234 -27.42 4.09 17.49
CA VAL A 234 -28.36 3.72 18.55
C VAL A 234 -28.36 2.20 18.67
N VAL A 235 -28.28 1.69 19.89
CA VAL A 235 -28.20 0.25 20.20
C VAL A 235 -29.23 -0.13 21.27
N SER A 236 -29.71 -1.38 21.22
CA SER A 236 -30.69 -1.93 22.17
C SER A 236 -30.64 -3.45 22.22
N GLY A 237 -31.17 -4.05 23.30
CA GLY A 237 -31.18 -5.51 23.48
C GLY A 237 -29.78 -6.13 23.47
N ASP A 238 -29.62 -7.24 22.74
CA ASP A 238 -28.32 -7.89 22.55
C ASP A 238 -27.56 -7.25 21.38
N THR A 239 -26.61 -6.38 21.70
CA THR A 239 -25.75 -5.71 20.71
C THR A 239 -24.47 -6.50 20.51
N THR A 240 -24.22 -6.97 19.29
CA THR A 240 -22.93 -7.60 18.97
C THR A 240 -21.91 -6.53 18.59
N ILE A 241 -20.80 -6.51 19.32
CA ILE A 241 -19.63 -5.68 19.03
C ILE A 241 -18.67 -6.54 18.21
N THR A 242 -18.20 -6.04 17.08
CA THR A 242 -17.20 -6.72 16.24
C THR A 242 -15.99 -5.82 16.05
N SER A 243 -14.80 -6.40 16.05
CA SER A 243 -13.55 -5.67 15.84
C SER A 243 -12.61 -6.37 14.88
N THR A 244 -11.96 -5.57 14.05
CA THR A 244 -10.87 -5.98 13.17
C THR A 244 -9.55 -5.42 13.68
N THR A 245 -8.50 -6.21 13.57
CA THR A 245 -7.13 -5.79 13.92
C THR A 245 -6.17 -6.03 12.77
N GLY A 246 -5.06 -5.32 12.73
CA GLY A 246 -3.99 -5.57 11.77
C GLY A 246 -2.68 -4.91 12.16
N GLY A 247 -1.69 -4.93 11.25
CA GLY A 247 -0.38 -4.29 11.45
C GLY A 247 0.60 -5.05 12.38
N GLY A 248 0.15 -6.09 13.09
CA GLY A 248 0.99 -6.97 13.89
C GLY A 248 0.19 -8.14 14.47
N ALA A 249 0.87 -9.07 15.15
CA ALA A 249 0.22 -10.19 15.82
C ALA A 249 -0.65 -9.69 16.99
N VAL A 250 -1.88 -10.19 17.05
CA VAL A 250 -2.86 -9.98 18.12
C VAL A 250 -3.31 -11.36 18.61
N SER A 251 -3.15 -11.63 19.90
CA SER A 251 -3.61 -12.86 20.53
C SER A 251 -5.05 -12.76 21.02
N SER A 252 -5.53 -11.55 21.30
CA SER A 252 -6.88 -11.32 21.80
C SER A 252 -7.33 -9.87 21.75
N VAL A 253 -8.64 -9.66 21.83
CA VAL A 253 -9.28 -8.34 21.98
C VAL A 253 -10.15 -8.33 23.24
N ARG A 254 -9.97 -7.33 24.09
CA ARG A 254 -10.81 -7.08 25.26
C ARG A 254 -11.82 -5.99 24.96
N PHE A 255 -13.08 -6.22 25.29
CA PHE A 255 -14.17 -5.28 25.10
C PHE A 255 -14.66 -4.74 26.43
N ALA A 256 -14.93 -3.44 26.48
CA ALA A 256 -15.46 -2.80 27.68
C ALA A 256 -16.39 -1.63 27.33
N THR A 257 -17.31 -1.30 28.24
CA THR A 257 -18.26 -0.19 28.07
C THR A 257 -18.25 0.74 29.26
N ARG A 258 -18.70 1.97 29.09
CA ARG A 258 -18.99 2.88 30.21
C ARG A 258 -20.01 3.93 29.82
N ALA A 259 -20.76 4.44 30.79
CA ALA A 259 -21.57 5.64 30.58
C ALA A 259 -20.67 6.84 30.26
N MET A 260 -21.13 7.75 29.42
CA MET A 260 -20.40 8.97 29.08
C MET A 260 -20.06 9.77 30.36
N GLY A 261 -18.79 10.14 30.52
CA GLY A 261 -18.29 10.86 31.70
C GLY A 261 -17.98 9.98 32.92
N ALA A 262 -18.28 8.67 32.89
CA ALA A 262 -17.86 7.75 33.94
C ALA A 262 -16.34 7.49 33.90
N THR A 263 -15.74 7.31 35.07
CA THR A 263 -14.30 7.02 35.20
C THR A 263 -13.97 5.54 35.03
N SER A 264 -14.92 4.65 35.36
CA SER A 264 -14.72 3.20 35.36
C SER A 264 -15.30 2.55 34.11
N TRP A 265 -14.61 1.53 33.61
CA TRP A 265 -15.06 0.69 32.50
C TRP A 265 -15.67 -0.60 33.05
N TYR A 266 -16.86 -0.96 32.56
CA TYR A 266 -17.45 -2.28 32.73
C TYR A 266 -16.83 -3.23 31.70
N ASP A 267 -16.24 -4.32 32.19
CA ASP A 267 -15.58 -5.31 31.35
C ASP A 267 -16.60 -6.28 30.76
N LEU A 268 -16.68 -6.35 29.43
CA LEU A 268 -17.49 -7.35 28.72
C LEU A 268 -16.72 -8.66 28.54
N GLY A 269 -15.40 -8.63 28.72
CA GLY A 269 -14.50 -9.75 28.61
C GLY A 269 -13.66 -9.74 27.33
N GLU A 270 -12.90 -10.81 27.16
CA GLU A 270 -11.94 -11.01 26.09
C GLU A 270 -12.46 -12.00 25.04
N ASP A 271 -11.99 -11.85 23.80
CA ASP A 271 -12.10 -12.82 22.72
C ASP A 271 -10.70 -13.08 22.14
N ALA A 272 -10.30 -14.35 22.08
CA ALA A 272 -9.00 -14.79 21.57
C ALA A 272 -9.06 -15.39 20.16
N THR A 273 -10.25 -15.41 19.54
CA THR A 273 -10.45 -16.02 18.22
C THR A 273 -10.94 -14.97 17.23
N ALA A 274 -10.13 -14.69 16.20
CA ALA A 274 -10.59 -13.85 15.09
C ALA A 274 -11.65 -14.60 14.25
N PRO A 275 -12.70 -13.93 13.74
CA PRO A 275 -13.01 -12.50 13.91
C PRO A 275 -13.47 -12.17 15.34
N PHE A 276 -12.89 -11.12 15.93
CA PHE A 276 -13.11 -10.80 17.33
C PHE A 276 -14.49 -10.19 17.55
N SER A 277 -15.23 -10.71 18.52
CA SER A 277 -16.57 -10.23 18.83
C SER A 277 -16.96 -10.38 20.28
N LYS A 278 -17.92 -9.56 20.73
CA LYS A 278 -18.55 -9.70 22.03
C LYS A 278 -19.99 -9.22 22.03
N THR A 279 -20.87 -9.97 22.68
CA THR A 279 -22.25 -9.54 22.91
C THR A 279 -22.34 -8.65 24.15
N TRP A 280 -22.95 -7.49 23.99
CA TRP A 280 -23.32 -6.58 25.07
C TRP A 280 -24.83 -6.57 25.21
N ALA A 281 -25.33 -7.20 26.28
CA ALA A 281 -26.75 -7.17 26.63
C ALA A 281 -27.08 -5.83 27.31
N THR A 282 -27.75 -4.93 26.59
CA THR A 282 -28.15 -3.62 27.12
C THR A 282 -29.49 -3.68 27.86
N ASP A 283 -30.43 -4.52 27.45
CA ASP A 283 -31.75 -4.68 28.10
C ASP A 283 -31.75 -5.93 29.00
N PRO A 284 -32.26 -5.89 30.25
CA PRO A 284 -32.74 -4.73 31.03
C PRO A 284 -31.67 -4.05 31.89
N TRP A 285 -30.40 -4.32 31.62
CA TRP A 285 -29.32 -4.06 32.58
C TRP A 285 -28.70 -2.67 32.48
N VAL A 286 -28.81 -2.02 31.33
CA VAL A 286 -28.13 -0.75 31.01
C VAL A 286 -29.18 0.35 30.86
N PRO A 287 -29.12 1.43 31.65
CA PRO A 287 -30.02 2.57 31.46
C PRO A 287 -29.82 3.24 30.10
N ASP A 288 -30.92 3.77 29.52
CA ASP A 288 -30.87 4.58 28.30
C ASP A 288 -29.93 5.79 28.46
N GLY A 289 -29.22 6.14 27.38
CA GLY A 289 -28.31 7.29 27.36
C GLY A 289 -27.05 7.07 26.52
N SER A 290 -26.08 7.98 26.61
CA SER A 290 -24.83 7.90 25.84
C SER A 290 -23.76 7.06 26.56
N TYR A 291 -23.15 6.14 25.82
CA TYR A 291 -22.11 5.24 26.30
C TYR A 291 -20.90 5.29 25.38
N GLN A 292 -19.74 4.90 25.92
CA GLN A 292 -18.56 4.59 25.14
C GLN A 292 -18.33 3.09 25.12
N ILE A 293 -17.92 2.57 23.96
CA ILE A 293 -17.45 1.19 23.77
C ILE A 293 -15.95 1.27 23.49
N LYS A 294 -15.17 0.44 24.17
CA LYS A 294 -13.73 0.32 23.98
C LYS A 294 -13.37 -1.09 23.57
N ALA A 295 -12.47 -1.18 22.59
CA ALA A 295 -11.81 -2.42 22.20
C ALA A 295 -10.30 -2.24 22.34
N GLU A 296 -9.64 -3.19 23.01
CA GLU A 296 -8.20 -3.19 23.26
C GLU A 296 -7.59 -4.43 22.62
N ALA A 297 -6.65 -4.27 21.68
CA ALA A 297 -5.93 -5.39 21.07
C ALA A 297 -4.69 -5.74 21.90
N TRP A 298 -4.55 -7.02 22.25
CA TRP A 298 -3.48 -7.55 23.08
C TRP A 298 -2.67 -8.60 22.34
N ASN A 299 -1.39 -8.72 22.69
CA ASN A 299 -0.54 -9.81 22.22
C ASN A 299 0.38 -10.27 23.36
N GLY A 300 0.21 -11.52 23.82
CA GLY A 300 1.05 -12.07 24.90
C GLY A 300 0.99 -11.25 26.19
N GLY A 301 -0.17 -10.67 26.51
CA GLY A 301 -0.37 -9.83 27.70
C GLY A 301 0.10 -8.38 27.58
N VAL A 302 0.58 -7.94 26.41
CA VAL A 302 0.95 -6.53 26.15
C VAL A 302 -0.16 -5.86 25.36
N LEU A 303 -0.64 -4.69 25.82
CA LEU A 303 -1.58 -3.85 25.08
C LEU A 303 -0.88 -3.27 23.84
N ARG A 304 -1.49 -3.43 22.67
CA ARG A 304 -0.90 -3.01 21.39
C ARG A 304 -1.68 -1.92 20.69
N ALA A 305 -3.00 -1.88 20.85
CA ALA A 305 -3.86 -0.85 20.27
C ALA A 305 -5.14 -0.67 21.10
N THR A 306 -5.78 0.49 20.96
CA THR A 306 -7.05 0.80 21.62
C THR A 306 -7.90 1.66 20.72
N GLU A 307 -9.18 1.31 20.60
CA GLU A 307 -10.20 2.11 19.91
C GLU A 307 -11.36 2.38 20.87
N VAL A 308 -11.93 3.59 20.79
CA VAL A 308 -13.09 4.00 21.59
C VAL A 308 -14.10 4.72 20.72
N ILE A 309 -15.32 4.19 20.65
CA ILE A 309 -16.46 4.82 19.98
C ILE A 309 -17.52 5.26 20.98
N THR A 310 -18.44 6.11 20.54
CA THR A 310 -19.60 6.53 21.32
C THR A 310 -20.88 6.00 20.70
N VAL A 311 -21.84 5.53 21.50
CA VAL A 311 -23.16 5.07 21.05
C VAL A 311 -24.25 5.59 21.99
N THR A 312 -25.52 5.45 21.60
CA THR A 312 -26.68 5.72 22.45
C THR A 312 -27.44 4.43 22.71
N VAL A 313 -27.64 4.08 23.99
CA VAL A 313 -28.51 2.96 24.40
C VAL A 313 -29.95 3.45 24.49
N ALA A 314 -30.88 2.70 23.90
CA ALA A 314 -32.32 2.98 23.95
C ALA A 314 -33.13 1.66 23.99
N ASN A 315 -33.39 1.13 25.19
CA ASN A 315 -34.03 -0.17 25.45
C ASN A 315 -35.57 -0.09 25.52
N GLN A 316 -36.20 0.67 24.61
CA GLN A 316 -37.66 0.89 24.62
C GLN A 316 -38.50 -0.38 24.60
#